data_AF-A0A0T1WTF2-F1
#
_entry.id   AF-A0A0T1WTF2-F1
#
_cell.length_a   1.000
_cell.length_b   1.000
_cell.length_c   1.000
_cell.angle_alpha   90.00
_cell.angle_beta   90.00
_cell.angle_gamma   90.00
#
_symmetry.space_group_name_H-M   'P 1'
#
loop_
_entity.id
_entity.type
_entity.pdbx_description
1 polymer ?
#
loop_
_entity_poly.entity_id
_entity_poly.type
_entity_poly.pdbx_seq_one_letter_code
_entity_poly.pdbx_strand_id
1 'polypeptide(L)'
;MTFDPLKALANYSQAECSVQFWVEGDAPSLFPSLEEAVIFARDNGAGWKDVEITVHLEREDISYATGKTRMLIETLRRRPT
;
A
#
# COMPACT_ATOMS: atom_id res chain seq x y z
N MET A 1 4.40 -7.56 -17.23
CA MET A 1 4.27 -8.46 -16.07
C MET A 1 3.02 -8.09 -15.31
N THR A 2 2.14 -9.05 -15.02
CA THR A 2 0.93 -8.81 -14.23
C THR A 2 1.32 -8.57 -12.77
N PHE A 3 0.81 -7.50 -12.17
CA PHE A 3 0.97 -7.25 -10.74
C PHE A 3 0.15 -8.28 -9.95
N ASP A 4 0.81 -9.03 -9.07
CA ASP A 4 0.17 -10.00 -8.17
C ASP A 4 0.10 -9.41 -6.75
N PRO A 5 -1.07 -8.91 -6.32
CA PRO A 5 -1.23 -8.28 -5.01
C PRO A 5 -1.06 -9.27 -3.85
N LEU A 6 -1.41 -10.56 -4.02
CA LEU A 6 -1.23 -11.56 -2.97
C LEU A 6 0.26 -11.81 -2.72
N LYS A 7 1.02 -11.94 -3.80
CA LYS A 7 2.48 -12.12 -3.72
C LYS A 7 3.16 -10.88 -3.12
N ALA A 8 2.71 -9.67 -3.47
CA ALA A 8 3.24 -8.44 -2.88
C ALA A 8 3.01 -8.39 -1.37
N LEU A 9 1.78 -8.64 -0.91
CA LEU A 9 1.44 -8.67 0.53
C LEU A 9 2.27 -9.71 1.30
N ALA A 10 2.49 -10.89 0.72
CA ALA A 10 3.32 -11.92 1.34
C ALA A 10 4.80 -11.52 1.41
N ASN A 11 5.36 -11.02 0.30
CA ASN A 11 6.77 -10.66 0.18
C ASN A 11 7.18 -9.46 1.06
N TYR A 12 6.26 -8.52 1.27
CA TYR A 12 6.53 -7.27 2.00
C TYR A 12 5.77 -7.19 3.33
N SER A 13 5.51 -8.35 3.93
CA SER A 13 4.84 -8.50 5.23
C SER A 13 5.65 -7.95 6.41
N GLN A 14 6.94 -7.69 6.22
CA GLN A 14 7.88 -7.17 7.23
C GLN A 14 8.71 -5.99 6.71
N ALA A 15 8.31 -5.39 5.58
CA ALA A 15 9.00 -4.26 5.01
C ALA A 15 8.31 -2.96 5.44
N GLU A 16 9.10 -1.98 5.88
CA GLU A 16 8.59 -0.64 6.20
C GLU A 16 7.97 -0.03 4.95
N CYS A 17 6.80 0.58 5.10
CA CYS A 17 6.04 1.18 4.02
C CYS A 17 5.60 2.59 4.39
N SER A 18 5.59 3.50 3.44
CA SER A 18 4.95 4.80 3.57
C SER A 18 3.65 4.86 2.75
N VAL A 19 2.64 5.54 3.27
CA VAL A 19 1.40 5.86 2.57
C VAL A 19 1.33 7.37 2.41
N GLN A 20 1.21 7.84 1.18
CA GLN A 20 1.04 9.26 0.87
C GLN A 20 -0.26 9.46 0.09
N PHE A 21 -1.13 10.32 0.60
CA PHE A 21 -2.25 10.83 -0.18
C PHE A 21 -1.80 12.06 -0.96
N TRP A 22 -2.22 12.17 -2.22
CA TRP A 22 -1.92 13.34 -3.05
C TRP A 22 -2.84 14.51 -2.68
N VAL A 23 -2.67 15.00 -1.47
CA VAL A 23 -3.36 16.16 -0.89
C VAL A 23 -2.31 17.21 -0.54
N GLU A 24 -2.58 18.47 -0.86
CA GLU A 24 -1.64 19.56 -0.63
C GLU A 24 -1.29 19.67 0.86
N GLY A 25 0.01 19.59 1.17
CA GLY A 25 0.55 19.70 2.53
C GLY A 25 0.50 18.43 3.38
N ASP A 26 0.07 17.29 2.83
CA ASP A 26 0.00 16.03 3.57
C ASP A 26 1.36 15.30 3.57
N ALA A 27 1.71 14.73 4.73
CA ALA A 27 2.98 14.03 4.92
C ALA A 27 2.79 12.51 4.77
N PRO A 28 3.79 11.77 4.26
CA PRO A 28 3.72 10.31 4.21
C PRO A 28 3.64 9.72 5.62
N SER A 29 2.68 8.82 5.84
CA SER A 29 2.54 8.06 7.08
C SER A 29 3.31 6.75 6.97
N LEU A 30 4.12 6.41 7.98
CA LEU A 30 4.98 5.20 8.00
C LEU A 30 4.30 4.03 8.72
N PHE A 31 4.51 2.82 8.19
CA PHE A 31 3.96 1.57 8.69
C PHE A 31 5.02 0.47 8.64
N PRO A 32 5.03 -0.47 9.60
CA PRO A 32 6.01 -1.55 9.67
C PRO A 32 5.77 -2.68 8.66
N SER A 33 4.65 -2.67 7.93
CA SER A 33 4.32 -3.69 6.93
C SER A 33 3.45 -3.14 5.79
N LEU A 34 3.51 -3.80 4.63
CA LEU A 34 2.63 -3.47 3.50
C LEU A 34 1.15 -3.72 3.84
N GLU A 35 0.86 -4.74 4.66
CA GLU A 35 -0.52 -5.02 5.06
C GLU A 35 -1.12 -3.87 5.88
N GLU A 36 -0.39 -3.36 6.88
CA GLU A 36 -0.81 -2.22 7.68
C GLU A 36 -0.96 -0.95 6.84
N ALA A 37 -0.02 -0.69 5.94
CA ALA A 37 -0.10 0.44 5.00
C ALA A 37 -1.36 0.37 4.12
N VAL A 38 -1.70 -0.81 3.60
CA VAL A 38 -2.88 -1.02 2.76
C VAL A 38 -4.17 -0.89 3.58
N ILE A 39 -4.19 -1.38 4.83
CA ILE A 39 -5.31 -1.20 5.76
C ILE A 39 -5.54 0.28 6.04
N PHE A 40 -4.48 1.03 6.37
CA PHE A 40 -4.57 2.46 6.60
C PHE A 40 -5.06 3.21 5.36
N ALA A 41 -4.51 2.89 4.18
CA ALA A 41 -4.93 3.48 2.92
C ALA A 41 -6.43 3.24 2.65
N ARG A 42 -6.91 2.01 2.87
CA ARG A 42 -8.33 1.64 2.78
C ARG A 42 -9.20 2.50 3.70
N ASP A 43 -8.83 2.59 4.97
CA ASP A 43 -9.61 3.25 6.00
C ASP A 43 -9.64 4.78 5.82
N ASN A 44 -8.62 5.35 5.15
CA ASN A 44 -8.52 6.78 4.85
C ASN A 44 -9.04 7.18 3.45
N GLY A 45 -9.66 6.24 2.73
CA GLY A 45 -10.41 6.53 1.51
C GLY A 45 -9.61 6.42 0.21
N ALA A 46 -8.57 5.57 0.15
CA ALA A 46 -7.85 5.19 -1.08
C ALA A 46 -8.75 4.70 -2.25
N GLY A 47 -10.01 4.35 -1.96
CA GLY A 47 -11.01 4.07 -2.99
C GLY A 47 -11.40 5.30 -3.82
N TRP A 48 -11.29 6.50 -3.26
CA TRP A 48 -11.76 7.76 -3.84
C TRP A 48 -10.67 8.81 -4.01
N LYS A 49 -9.62 8.77 -3.16
CA LYS A 49 -8.46 9.68 -3.22
C LYS A 49 -7.31 9.04 -3.99
N ASP A 50 -6.47 9.88 -4.59
CA ASP A 50 -5.20 9.45 -5.11
C ASP A 50 -4.22 9.16 -3.96
N VAL A 51 -3.64 7.97 -4.01
CA VAL A 51 -2.77 7.44 -2.95
C VAL A 51 -1.61 6.68 -3.58
N GLU A 52 -0.46 6.79 -2.94
CA GLU A 52 0.72 6.00 -3.24
C GLU A 52 1.18 5.27 -1.97
N ILE A 53 1.49 3.98 -2.11
CA ILE A 53 2.16 3.21 -1.07
C ILE A 53 3.57 2.91 -1.55
N THR A 54 4.59 3.31 -0.81
CA THR A 54 5.98 3.01 -1.11
C THR A 54 6.53 2.02 -0.11
N VAL A 55 7.02 0.88 -0.59
CA VAL A 55 7.73 -0.12 0.22
C VAL A 55 9.21 0.23 0.24
N HIS A 56 9.77 0.42 1.42
CA HIS A 56 11.18 0.73 1.62
C HIS A 56 11.99 -0.55 1.74
N LEU A 57 12.93 -0.76 0.81
CA LEU A 57 13.86 -1.89 0.84
C LEU A 57 15.30 -1.37 0.83
N GLU A 58 16.25 -2.17 1.31
CA GLU A 58 17.67 -1.78 1.39
C GLU A 58 18.28 -1.37 0.03
N ARG A 59 17.72 -1.87 -1.07
CA ARG A 59 18.25 -1.67 -2.43
C ARG A 59 17.48 -0.65 -3.24
N GLU A 60 16.16 -0.65 -3.15
CA GLU A 60 15.29 0.18 -3.96
C GLU A 60 13.89 0.24 -3.36
N ASP A 61 13.30 1.43 -3.39
CA ASP A 61 11.91 1.64 -3.00
C ASP A 61 10.95 1.16 -4.09
N ILE A 62 9.86 0.50 -3.69
CA ILE A 62 8.83 0.04 -4.63
C ILE A 62 7.55 0.82 -4.39
N SER A 63 7.17 1.67 -5.35
CA SER A 63 5.94 2.45 -5.28
C SER A 63 4.75 1.77 -5.97
N TYR A 64 3.63 1.74 -5.25
CA TYR A 64 2.33 1.31 -5.70
C TYR A 64 1.41 2.53 -5.80
N ALA A 65 1.23 3.04 -7.02
CA ALA A 65 0.25 4.08 -7.32
C ALA A 65 -1.19 3.60 -7.11
N THR A 66 -2.14 4.54 -7.10
CA THR A 66 -3.57 4.37 -6.78
C THR A 66 -4.19 3.07 -7.32
N GLY A 67 -3.94 2.73 -8.60
CA GLY A 67 -4.48 1.52 -9.23
C GLY A 67 -4.00 0.22 -8.58
N LYS A 68 -2.71 0.11 -8.27
CA LYS A 68 -2.14 -1.08 -7.60
C LYS A 68 -2.55 -1.11 -6.13
N THR A 69 -2.63 0.04 -5.47
CA THR A 69 -3.14 0.15 -4.10
C THR A 69 -4.58 -0.35 -4.00
N ARG A 70 -5.45 0.00 -4.95
CA ARG A 70 -6.81 -0.56 -5.00
C ARG A 70 -6.83 -2.08 -5.19
N MET A 71 -5.94 -2.63 -6.01
CA MET A 71 -5.82 -4.09 -6.15
C MET A 71 -5.38 -4.77 -4.84
N LEU A 72 -4.44 -4.16 -4.08
CA LEU A 72 -4.03 -4.64 -2.76
C LEU A 72 -5.19 -4.61 -1.76
N ILE A 73 -5.97 -3.52 -1.73
CA ILE A 73 -7.15 -3.37 -0.87
C ILE A 73 -8.20 -4.44 -1.17
N GLU A 74 -8.53 -4.64 -2.45
CA GLU A 74 -9.49 -5.65 -2.88
C GLU A 74 -9.03 -7.08 -2.53
N THR A 75 -7.74 -7.35 -2.61
CA THR A 75 -7.17 -8.62 -2.18
C THR A 75 -7.31 -8.84 -0.68
N LEU A 76 -7.03 -7.84 0.16
CA LEU A 76 -7.24 -7.95 1.61
C LEU A 76 -8.71 -8.14 1.99
N ARG A 77 -9.65 -7.48 1.28
CA ARG A 77 -11.10 -7.66 1.50
C ARG A 77 -11.57 -9.10 1.25
N ARG A 78 -10.90 -9.84 0.37
CA ARG A 78 -11.24 -11.22 0.02
C ARG A 78 -10.58 -12.26 0.94
N ARG A 79 -9.63 -11.85 1.79
CA ARG A 79 -8.97 -12.74 2.74
C ARG A 79 -9.92 -12.95 3.94
N PRO A 80 -10.39 -14.17 4.23
CA PRO A 80 -11.05 -14.43 5.51
C PRO A 80 -10.01 -14.23 6.62
N THR A 81 -10.33 -13.34 7.56
CA THR A 81 -9.60 -13.12 8.81
C THR A 81 -9.51 -14.38 9.65
#